data_AF-A0A0C9QZ15-F1
#
_entry.id   AF-A0A0C9QZ15-F1
#
_cell.length_a   1.000
_cell.length_b   1.000
_cell.length_c   1.000
_cell.angle_alpha   90.00
_cell.angle_beta   90.00
_cell.angle_gamma   90.00
#
_symmetry.space_group_name_H-M   'P 1'
#
loop_
_entity.id
_entity.type
_entity.pdbx_description
1 polymer ?
#
loop_
_entity_poly.entity_id
_entity_poly.type
_entity_poly.pdbx_seq_one_letter_code
_entity_poly.pdbx_strand_id
1 'polypeptide(L)'
;HPKYEETIQDYDIAVFRVDPPFEMSETTAAIELPPNCDKELRTEWASIAGWGAVPTQEDDNDVTSKNLKYAMVPRTPSADCIDNYKAVYRVTPRHICYGYQDGGADTCKVISPDYSLIKKNHLISQIF
;
A
#
# COMPACT_ATOMS: atom_id res chain seq x y z
N HIS A 1 10.84 -11.56 -1.06
CA HIS A 1 11.31 -12.25 0.17
C HIS A 1 11.61 -13.73 -0.12
N PRO A 2 12.52 -14.44 0.58
CA PRO A 2 12.81 -15.87 0.30
C PRO A 2 11.63 -16.83 0.48
N LYS A 3 10.60 -16.41 1.22
CA LYS A 3 9.33 -17.14 1.40
C LYS A 3 8.18 -16.56 0.56
N TYR A 4 8.47 -15.75 -0.46
CA TYR A 4 7.43 -15.18 -1.31
C TYR A 4 6.63 -16.30 -1.99
N GLU A 5 5.30 -16.21 -1.90
CA GLU A 5 4.38 -17.13 -2.56
C GLU A 5 3.49 -16.35 -3.52
N GLU A 6 3.70 -16.55 -4.82
CA GLU A 6 3.04 -15.81 -5.89
C GLU A 6 1.51 -15.96 -5.88
N THR A 7 0.99 -17.17 -5.60
CA THR A 7 -0.45 -17.46 -5.70
C THR A 7 -1.30 -16.70 -4.70
N ILE A 8 -0.78 -16.44 -3.51
CA ILE A 8 -1.50 -15.73 -2.44
C ILE A 8 -0.76 -14.45 -2.01
N GLN A 9 0.19 -14.01 -2.83
CA GLN A 9 1.14 -12.90 -2.63
C GLN A 9 1.60 -12.78 -1.18
N ASP A 10 1.91 -13.91 -0.55
CA ASP A 10 2.36 -13.92 0.83
C ASP A 10 3.85 -13.62 0.89
N TYR A 11 4.28 -12.92 1.94
CA TYR A 11 5.63 -12.34 2.05
C TYR A 11 6.00 -11.44 0.84
N ASP A 12 5.02 -10.69 0.32
CA ASP A 12 5.26 -9.71 -0.73
C ASP A 12 5.99 -8.46 -0.19
N ILE A 13 7.31 -8.60 -0.09
CA ILE A 13 8.24 -7.57 0.36
C ILE A 13 9.62 -7.80 -0.25
N ALA A 14 10.28 -6.71 -0.64
CA ALA A 14 11.64 -6.69 -1.16
C ALA A 14 12.41 -5.49 -0.61
N VAL A 15 13.74 -5.56 -0.68
CA VAL A 15 14.65 -4.46 -0.33
C VAL A 15 15.60 -4.27 -1.51
N PHE A 16 15.78 -3.02 -1.92
CA PHE A 16 16.78 -2.63 -2.91
C PHE A 16 17.83 -1.74 -2.25
N ARG A 17 19.09 -1.90 -2.66
CA ARG A 17 20.19 -1.03 -2.26
C ARG A 17 20.47 -0.07 -3.41
N VAL A 18 20.45 1.22 -3.11
CA VAL A 18 20.77 2.27 -4.08
C VAL A 18 22.23 2.68 -3.90
N ASP A 19 22.93 2.82 -5.03
CA ASP A 19 24.33 3.28 -5.10
C ASP A 19 24.46 4.24 -6.29
N PRO A 20 24.85 5.52 -6.07
CA PRO A 20 25.18 6.14 -4.79
C PRO A 20 23.97 6.29 -3.84
N PRO A 21 24.21 6.41 -2.52
CA PRO A 21 23.12 6.63 -1.56
C PRO A 21 22.38 7.95 -1.85
N PHE A 22 21.09 7.99 -1.51
CA PHE A 22 20.30 9.22 -1.61
C PHE A 22 20.87 10.33 -0.72
N GLU A 23 20.88 11.56 -1.23
CA GLU A 23 21.15 12.76 -0.45
C GLU A 23 19.87 13.23 0.24
N MET A 24 19.88 13.29 1.57
CA MET A 24 18.73 13.72 2.36
C MET A 24 18.54 15.24 2.27
N SER A 25 17.29 15.68 2.16
CA SER A 25 16.91 17.09 1.97
C SER A 25 15.49 17.36 2.47
N GLU A 26 14.97 18.56 2.25
CA GLU A 26 13.58 18.91 2.56
C GLU A 26 12.55 18.06 1.77
N THR A 27 12.94 17.49 0.63
CA THR A 27 12.08 16.66 -0.21
C THR A 27 12.48 15.19 -0.24
N THR A 28 13.55 14.80 0.47
CA THR A 28 14.08 13.43 0.52
C THR A 28 14.39 13.05 1.96
N ALA A 29 13.60 12.14 2.52
CA ALA A 29 13.75 11.68 3.90
C ALA A 29 13.48 10.18 4.01
N ALA A 30 14.12 9.54 4.99
CA ALA A 30 13.80 8.17 5.35
C ALA A 30 12.50 8.09 6.15
N ILE A 31 11.72 7.06 5.90
CA ILE A 31 10.54 6.71 6.69
C ILE A 31 10.92 5.70 7.77
N GLU A 32 10.36 5.85 8.96
CA GLU A 32 10.61 4.94 10.07
C GLU A 32 9.87 3.61 9.83
N LEU A 33 10.50 2.50 10.20
CA LEU A 33 9.80 1.22 10.27
C LEU A 33 9.10 1.10 11.62
N PRO A 34 7.92 0.47 11.66
CA PRO A 34 7.22 0.22 12.92
C PRO A 34 8.14 -0.53 13.90
N PRO A 35 8.29 -0.07 15.16
CA PRO A 35 9.26 -0.65 16.10
C PRO A 35 9.00 -2.13 16.43
N ASN A 36 7.73 -2.56 16.35
CA ASN A 36 7.29 -3.94 16.50
C ASN A 36 6.22 -4.27 15.45
N CYS A 37 5.99 -5.56 15.17
CA CYS A 37 4.78 -6.02 14.43
C CYS A 37 3.50 -5.92 15.29
N ASP A 38 3.41 -4.95 16.19
CA ASP A 38 2.33 -4.84 17.16
C ASP A 38 1.01 -4.46 16.49
N LYS A 39 -0.06 -5.10 16.93
CA LYS A 39 -1.44 -4.78 16.52
C LYS A 39 -1.80 -3.31 16.78
N GLU A 40 -1.10 -2.64 17.70
CA GLU A 40 -1.31 -1.23 18.04
C GLU A 40 -0.92 -0.26 16.93
N LEU A 41 0.02 -0.63 16.04
CA LEU A 41 0.41 0.20 14.89
C LEU A 41 -0.57 0.08 13.71
N ARG A 42 -1.44 -0.92 13.75
CA ARG A 42 -2.54 -1.07 12.80
C ARG A 42 -3.67 -0.09 13.16
N THR A 43 -3.42 1.19 12.93
CA THR A 43 -4.34 2.26 13.31
C THR A 43 -5.60 2.31 12.42
N GLU A 44 -6.63 3.02 12.87
CA GLU A 44 -7.93 3.18 12.17
C GLU A 44 -7.86 3.85 10.79
N TRP A 45 -6.80 4.59 10.49
CA TRP A 45 -6.67 5.37 9.26
C TRP A 45 -5.22 5.37 8.78
N ALA A 46 -4.98 5.27 7.48
CA ALA A 46 -3.66 5.38 6.87
C ALA A 46 -3.70 6.35 5.69
N SER A 47 -2.55 6.94 5.35
CA SER A 47 -2.38 7.69 4.11
C SER A 47 -1.74 6.78 3.05
N ILE A 48 -2.34 6.73 1.87
CA ILE A 48 -1.73 6.15 0.66
C ILE A 48 -1.22 7.27 -0.23
N ALA A 49 -0.11 7.05 -0.91
CA ALA A 49 0.37 7.94 -1.96
C ALA A 49 0.96 7.16 -3.14
N GLY A 50 0.85 7.71 -4.34
CA GLY A 50 1.42 7.12 -5.56
C GLY A 50 1.00 7.86 -6.83
N TRP A 51 1.50 7.37 -7.98
CA TRP A 51 1.21 7.89 -9.33
C TRP A 51 0.26 6.98 -10.12
N GLY A 52 -0.56 6.22 -9.40
CA GLY A 52 -1.55 5.29 -9.94
C GLY A 52 -2.43 5.83 -11.06
N ALA A 53 -3.04 4.92 -11.81
CA ALA A 53 -4.13 5.27 -12.71
C ALA A 53 -5.23 6.02 -11.94
N VAL A 54 -5.74 7.09 -12.55
CA VAL A 54 -6.90 7.84 -12.04
C VAL A 54 -7.98 7.71 -13.11
N PRO A 55 -8.81 6.66 -13.05
CA PRO A 55 -9.86 6.46 -14.04
C PRO A 55 -10.76 7.70 -14.11
N THR A 56 -10.94 8.25 -15.29
CA THR A 56 -11.95 9.27 -15.55
C THR A 56 -13.09 8.62 -16.35
N GLN A 57 -14.27 9.26 -16.39
CA GLN A 57 -15.37 8.76 -17.21
C GLN A 57 -15.07 8.78 -18.72
N GLU A 58 -13.98 9.42 -19.13
CA GLU A 58 -13.62 9.67 -20.53
C GLU A 58 -12.42 8.84 -21.03
N ASP A 59 -11.58 8.33 -20.12
CA ASP A 59 -10.38 7.55 -20.47
C ASP A 59 -10.39 6.16 -19.80
N ASP A 60 -10.28 5.12 -20.64
CA ASP A 60 -10.12 3.73 -20.20
C ASP A 60 -8.80 3.56 -19.42
N ASN A 61 -8.91 3.61 -18.09
CA ASN A 61 -8.13 2.90 -17.04
C ASN A 61 -6.59 2.83 -17.08
N ASP A 62 -5.89 3.45 -18.03
CA ASP A 62 -4.46 3.17 -18.28
C ASP A 62 -3.57 4.42 -18.26
N VAL A 63 -4.12 5.58 -17.89
CA VAL A 63 -3.34 6.82 -17.74
C VAL A 63 -2.92 7.01 -16.28
N THR A 64 -1.64 6.75 -16.02
CA THR A 64 -0.99 7.06 -14.74
C THR A 64 -0.95 8.57 -14.49
N SER A 65 -1.06 8.99 -13.24
CA SER A 65 -1.04 10.41 -12.91
C SER A 65 0.34 11.03 -13.13
N LYS A 66 0.40 12.24 -13.72
CA LYS A 66 1.64 13.02 -13.82
C LYS A 66 2.08 13.63 -12.48
N ASN A 67 1.15 13.80 -11.55
CA ASN A 67 1.37 14.40 -10.25
C ASN A 67 1.14 13.36 -9.17
N LEU A 68 1.96 13.38 -8.11
CA LEU A 68 1.78 12.50 -6.96
C LEU A 68 0.38 12.72 -6.38
N LYS A 69 -0.37 11.63 -6.21
CA LYS A 69 -1.66 11.64 -5.53
C LYS A 69 -1.50 11.05 -4.14
N TYR A 70 -2.38 11.47 -3.24
CA TYR A 70 -2.51 10.87 -1.93
C TYR A 70 -3.97 10.82 -1.51
N ALA A 71 -4.31 9.86 -0.65
CA ALA A 71 -5.64 9.74 -0.05
C ALA A 71 -5.52 9.19 1.37
N MET A 72 -6.51 9.49 2.21
CA MET A 72 -6.67 8.83 3.49
C MET A 72 -7.68 7.71 3.36
N VAL A 73 -7.36 6.54 3.92
CA VAL A 73 -8.20 5.35 3.87
C VAL A 73 -8.38 4.76 5.26
N PRO A 74 -9.59 4.30 5.64
CA PRO A 74 -9.83 3.70 6.93
C PRO A 74 -9.32 2.25 6.94
N ARG A 75 -9.01 1.75 8.13
CA ARG A 75 -8.65 0.34 8.32
C ARG A 75 -9.87 -0.54 8.19
N THR A 76 -9.76 -1.57 7.37
CA THR A 76 -10.75 -2.64 7.31
C THR A 76 -10.40 -3.71 8.36
N PRO A 77 -11.34 -4.11 9.22
CA PRO A 77 -11.14 -5.23 10.14
C PRO A 77 -10.68 -6.49 9.40
N SER A 78 -9.79 -7.28 10.02
CA SER A 78 -9.24 -8.47 9.36
C SER A 78 -10.31 -9.52 9.03
N ALA A 79 -11.36 -9.63 9.85
CA ALA A 79 -12.49 -10.52 9.59
C ALA A 79 -13.22 -10.11 8.29
N ASP A 80 -13.62 -8.83 8.20
CA ASP A 80 -14.28 -8.27 7.03
C ASP A 80 -13.40 -8.40 5.78
N CYS A 81 -12.08 -8.17 5.89
CA CYS A 81 -11.19 -8.35 4.74
C CYS A 81 -11.12 -9.82 4.29
N ILE A 82 -11.02 -10.77 5.21
CA ILE A 82 -11.07 -12.20 4.86
C ILE A 82 -12.39 -12.52 4.18
N ASP A 83 -13.51 -12.01 4.70
CA ASP A 83 -14.83 -12.27 4.16
C ASP A 83 -15.06 -11.66 2.77
N ASN A 84 -14.55 -10.45 2.53
CA ASN A 84 -14.66 -9.78 1.24
C ASN A 84 -13.87 -10.49 0.13
N TYR A 85 -12.72 -11.09 0.47
CA TYR A 85 -11.82 -11.72 -0.49
C TYR A 85 -11.96 -13.24 -0.61
N LYS A 86 -12.72 -13.91 0.27
CA LYS A 86 -12.78 -15.39 0.38
C LYS A 86 -13.08 -16.15 -0.92
N ALA A 87 -13.78 -15.53 -1.87
CA ALA A 87 -14.14 -16.15 -3.14
C ALA A 87 -13.02 -16.11 -4.19
N VAL A 88 -12.05 -15.20 -4.03
CA VAL A 88 -11.05 -14.88 -5.07
C VAL A 88 -9.61 -14.94 -4.57
N TYR A 89 -9.39 -14.81 -3.25
CA TYR A 89 -8.06 -14.66 -2.71
C TYR A 89 -7.95 -15.10 -1.24
N ARG A 90 -6.81 -15.71 -0.88
CA ARG A 90 -6.54 -16.13 0.51
C ARG A 90 -5.81 -15.03 1.27
N VAL A 91 -6.55 -14.30 2.10
CA VAL A 91 -5.96 -13.31 3.03
C VAL A 91 -5.21 -14.02 4.15
N THR A 92 -3.98 -13.61 4.41
CA THR A 92 -3.11 -14.19 5.43
C THR A 92 -2.88 -13.25 6.62
N PRO A 93 -2.37 -13.71 7.78
CA PRO A 93 -2.04 -12.83 8.91
C PRO A 93 -1.04 -11.71 8.62
N ARG A 94 -0.27 -11.81 7.51
CA ARG A 94 0.70 -10.80 7.06
C ARG A 94 0.06 -9.69 6.23
N HIS A 95 -1.17 -9.89 5.74
CA HIS A 95 -1.91 -8.86 5.01
C HIS A 95 -2.66 -7.93 5.97
N ILE A 96 -2.78 -6.67 5.57
CA ILE A 96 -3.55 -5.65 6.27
C ILE A 96 -4.36 -4.90 5.21
N CYS A 97 -5.63 -4.65 5.48
CA CYS A 97 -6.55 -4.06 4.52
C CYS A 97 -6.99 -2.68 4.98
N TYR A 98 -7.00 -1.75 4.04
CA TYR A 98 -7.45 -0.38 4.20
C TYR A 98 -8.34 -0.05 3.00
N GLY A 99 -9.45 0.64 3.24
CA GLY A 99 -10.40 0.97 2.19
C GLY A 99 -11.80 1.22 2.74
N TYR A 100 -12.57 2.00 1.98
CA TYR A 100 -13.96 2.30 2.27
C TYR A 100 -14.85 1.13 1.82
N GLN A 101 -15.79 0.68 2.66
CA GLN A 101 -16.68 -0.43 2.32
C GLN A 101 -17.56 -0.13 1.09
N ASP A 102 -17.95 1.13 0.93
CA ASP A 102 -18.79 1.59 -0.20
C ASP A 102 -17.96 2.06 -1.41
N GLY A 103 -16.64 1.82 -1.41
CA GLY A 103 -15.72 2.36 -2.40
C GLY A 103 -15.40 3.85 -2.19
N GLY A 104 -14.69 4.46 -3.14
CA GLY A 104 -14.23 5.84 -3.05
C GLY A 104 -12.76 5.96 -3.40
N ALA A 105 -11.90 6.18 -2.39
CA ALA A 105 -10.46 6.22 -2.59
C ALA A 105 -9.84 4.84 -2.36
N ASP A 106 -9.05 4.39 -3.32
CA ASP A 106 -8.30 3.14 -3.29
C ASP A 106 -7.01 3.29 -4.10
N THR A 107 -6.08 2.34 -3.96
CA THR A 107 -4.98 2.18 -4.90
C THR A 107 -5.46 1.55 -6.19
N CYS A 108 -4.97 2.05 -7.33
CA CYS A 108 -5.30 1.50 -8.64
C CYS A 108 -4.07 0.78 -9.25
N LYS A 109 -4.17 0.22 -10.45
CA LYS A 109 -2.98 -0.34 -11.10
C LYS A 109 -1.98 0.74 -11.51
N VAL A 110 -0.72 0.36 -11.50
CA VAL A 110 0.39 0.99 -12.22
C VAL A 110 1.11 -0.12 -12.96
N ILE A 111 1.80 0.24 -14.04
CA ILE A 111 2.73 -0.65 -14.72
C ILE A 111 4.03 -0.84 -13.88
N SER A 112 4.15 -0.17 -12.71
CA SER A 112 5.28 -0.19 -11.75
C SER A 112 4.84 -0.26 -10.27
N PRO A 113 5.71 -0.65 -9.31
CA PRO A 113 5.31 -1.04 -7.96
C PRO A 113 5.28 0.07 -6.89
N ASP A 114 4.95 1.32 -7.23
CA ASP A 114 5.26 2.48 -6.37
C ASP A 114 4.11 2.96 -5.47
N TYR A 115 3.59 2.07 -4.60
CA TYR A 115 2.63 2.48 -3.56
C TYR A 115 3.15 2.23 -2.15
N SER A 116 2.93 3.21 -1.27
CA SER A 116 3.28 3.10 0.14
C SER A 116 2.16 3.59 1.05
N LEU A 117 1.87 2.82 2.09
CA LEU A 117 1.00 3.19 3.20
C LEU A 117 1.82 3.83 4.32
N ILE A 118 1.59 5.12 4.56
CA ILE A 118 2.34 5.95 5.49
C ILE A 118 1.42 6.45 6.61
N LYS A 119 1.90 6.43 7.86
CA LYS A 119 1.28 7.18 8.96
C LYS A 119 2.28 7.62 10.02
N LYS A 120 2.18 8.88 10.46
CA LYS A 120 3.07 9.45 11.50
C LYS A 120 4.55 9.14 11.22
N ASN A 121 4.95 9.27 9.96
CA ASN A 121 6.29 8.94 9.47
C ASN A 121 6.71 7.46 9.58
N HIS A 122 5.76 6.53 9.77
CA HIS A 122 6.00 5.09 9.72
C HIS A 122 5.44 4.45 8.44
N LEU A 123 6.22 3.57 7.81
CA LEU A 123 5.77 2.71 6.71
C LEU A 123 4.99 1.53 7.29
N ILE A 124 3.69 1.49 7.05
CA ILE A 124 2.80 0.44 7.59
C ILE A 124 2.75 -0.77 6.65
N SER A 125 2.73 -0.53 5.34
CA SER A 125 2.74 -1.57 4.31
C SER A 125 3.17 -0.99 2.98
N GLN A 126 3.69 -1.84 2.11
CA GLN A 126 3.75 -1.57 0.68
C GLN A 126 2.47 -2.12 0.05
N ILE A 127 1.99 -1.47 -1.01
CA ILE A 127 0.89 -1.98 -1.82
C ILE A 127 1.52 -2.34 -3.17
N PHE A 128 1.33 -3.57 -3.63
CA PHE A 128 1.83 -4.05 -4.92
C PHE A 128 0.66 -4.50 -5.79
#